data_AF-J0YX48-F1
#
_entry.id   AF-J0YX48-F1
#
_cell.length_a   1.000
_cell.length_b   1.000
_cell.length_c   1.000
_cell.angle_alpha   90.00
_cell.angle_beta   90.00
_cell.angle_gamma   90.00
#
_symmetry.space_group_name_H-M   'P 1'
#
loop_
_entity.id
_entity.type
_entity.pdbx_description
1 polymer ?
#
loop_
_entity_poly.entity_id
_entity_poly.type
_entity_poly.pdbx_seq_one_letter_code
_entity_poly.pdbx_strand_id
1 'polypeptide(L)'
;EEHLEQTKKMHDSITGNRNFGTSKADYSSFFLKNPQWIYNKGKKSDISVFMRKSLHDVLREEEFSGPIIGVRKSIEERSKYAAVVDKAVSLEAFKQTESRFKQISRLVEQINKAEDLKSITELQARIKGKLAMIQNEATKLQMVAYLSNAERMLINQQKHKRSLEILNSKNAKMPVIRSIR
;
A
#
# COMPACT_ATOMS: atom_id res chain seq x y z
N GLU A 1 -10.81 14.28 52.92
CA GLU A 1 -12.06 14.22 52.11
C GLU A 1 -11.81 14.34 50.60
N GLU A 2 -10.82 15.13 50.16
CA GLU A 2 -10.42 15.31 48.75
C GLU A 2 -10.13 14.02 47.97
N HIS A 3 -9.46 13.04 48.59
CA HIS A 3 -9.15 11.75 47.95
C HIS A 3 -10.39 10.94 47.58
N LEU A 4 -11.46 11.06 48.37
CA LEU A 4 -12.71 10.32 48.16
C LEU A 4 -13.50 10.93 47.00
N GLU A 5 -13.38 12.24 46.82
CA GLU A 5 -13.98 13.00 45.73
C GLU A 5 -13.27 12.77 44.40
N GLN A 6 -11.94 12.69 44.39
CA GLN A 6 -11.16 12.29 43.22
C GLN A 6 -11.46 10.86 42.79
N THR A 7 -11.62 9.94 43.75
CA THR A 7 -11.97 8.53 43.48
C THR A 7 -13.37 8.42 42.90
N LYS A 8 -14.35 9.19 43.40
CA LYS A 8 -15.70 9.27 42.83
C LYS A 8 -15.70 9.84 41.41
N LYS A 9 -14.99 10.94 41.15
CA LYS A 9 -14.83 11.49 39.79
C LYS A 9 -14.19 10.49 38.83
N MET A 10 -13.17 9.74 39.26
CA MET A 10 -12.57 8.69 38.44
C MET A 10 -13.54 7.55 38.16
N HIS A 11 -14.29 7.10 39.16
CA HIS A 11 -15.29 6.05 39.01
C HIS A 11 -16.38 6.48 38.04
N ASP A 12 -16.95 7.68 38.20
CA ASP A 12 -17.97 8.24 37.31
C ASP A 12 -17.46 8.50 35.89
N SER A 13 -16.16 8.78 35.74
CA SER A 13 -15.51 8.86 34.42
C SER A 13 -15.45 7.51 33.71
N ILE A 14 -15.38 6.40 34.46
CA ILE A 14 -15.22 5.02 33.97
C ILE A 14 -16.57 4.34 33.79
N THR A 15 -17.53 4.56 34.70
CA THR A 15 -18.87 3.96 34.69
C THR A 15 -19.95 4.87 34.11
N GLY A 16 -19.68 6.17 33.97
CA GLY A 16 -20.54 7.07 33.24
C GLY A 16 -20.73 6.53 31.84
N ASN A 17 -22.00 6.36 31.44
CA ASN A 17 -22.44 5.88 30.14
C ASN A 17 -21.81 6.74 29.03
N ARG A 18 -20.55 6.44 28.71
CA ARG A 18 -19.92 6.90 27.49
C ARG A 18 -20.77 6.25 26.44
N ASN A 19 -21.67 7.03 25.86
CA ASN A 19 -22.23 6.82 24.55
C ASN A 19 -21.03 6.69 23.60
N PHE A 20 -20.34 5.56 23.66
CA PHE A 20 -19.52 5.04 22.61
C PHE A 20 -20.55 4.73 21.56
N GLY A 21 -20.92 5.78 20.81
CA GLY A 21 -22.00 5.73 19.86
C GLY A 21 -21.77 4.45 19.10
N THR A 22 -22.73 3.53 19.22
CA THR A 22 -22.77 2.35 18.39
C THR A 22 -23.11 2.88 17.00
N SER A 23 -22.15 3.58 16.39
CA SER A 23 -21.98 3.57 14.96
C SER A 23 -21.83 2.09 14.70
N LYS A 24 -22.97 1.49 14.35
CA LYS A 24 -23.06 0.14 13.85
C LYS A 24 -22.08 0.18 12.68
N ALA A 25 -20.85 -0.29 12.91
CA ALA A 25 -19.78 -0.13 11.96
C ALA A 25 -20.31 -0.72 10.66
N ASP A 26 -20.49 0.11 9.65
CA ASP A 26 -21.16 -0.30 8.43
C ASP A 26 -20.18 -1.17 7.65
N TYR A 27 -20.16 -2.45 8.00
CA TYR A 27 -19.40 -3.47 7.30
C TYR A 27 -19.92 -3.69 5.88
N SER A 28 -21.03 -3.06 5.48
CA SER A 28 -21.46 -3.06 4.08
C SER A 28 -20.58 -2.16 3.20
N SER A 29 -19.66 -1.38 3.77
CA SER A 29 -18.74 -0.49 3.03
C SER A 29 -17.44 -1.16 2.55
N PHE A 30 -17.34 -2.49 2.58
CA PHE A 30 -16.15 -3.17 2.07
C PHE A 30 -15.81 -2.72 0.64
N PHE A 31 -14.57 -2.29 0.45
CA PHE A 31 -14.06 -1.70 -0.79
C PHE A 31 -14.28 -2.60 -2.02
N LEU A 32 -14.22 -3.94 -1.84
CA LEU A 32 -14.45 -4.93 -2.88
C LEU A 32 -15.61 -5.86 -2.51
N LYS A 33 -16.85 -5.41 -2.70
CA LYS A 33 -18.06 -6.21 -2.42
C LYS A 33 -18.11 -7.51 -3.25
N ASN A 34 -17.77 -7.42 -4.54
CA ASN A 34 -17.82 -8.53 -5.50
C ASN A 34 -16.50 -8.63 -6.29
N PRO A 35 -15.41 -9.16 -5.71
CA PRO A 35 -14.10 -9.17 -6.34
C PRO A 35 -14.04 -10.03 -7.62
N GLN A 36 -14.91 -11.03 -7.73
CA GLN A 36 -15.02 -11.90 -8.90
C GLN A 36 -15.42 -11.14 -10.18
N TRP A 37 -16.16 -10.04 -10.05
CA TRP A 37 -16.66 -9.29 -11.21
C TRP A 37 -15.60 -8.39 -11.84
N ILE A 38 -14.52 -8.09 -11.12
CA ILE A 38 -13.40 -7.25 -11.61
C ILE A 38 -12.80 -7.81 -12.90
N TYR A 39 -12.75 -9.14 -13.03
CA TYR A 39 -12.17 -9.82 -14.18
C TYR A 39 -13.21 -10.18 -15.26
N ASN A 40 -14.50 -9.96 -15.01
CA ASN A 40 -15.54 -10.24 -15.97
C ASN A 40 -15.79 -9.01 -16.88
N LYS A 41 -15.29 -9.07 -18.11
CA LYS A 41 -15.44 -8.00 -19.11
C LYS A 41 -16.90 -7.63 -19.41
N GLY A 42 -17.85 -8.55 -19.20
CA GLY A 42 -19.29 -8.33 -19.40
C GLY A 42 -20.02 -7.69 -18.21
N LYS A 43 -19.39 -7.61 -17.03
CA LYS A 43 -19.99 -7.05 -15.80
C LYS A 43 -19.35 -5.73 -15.37
N LYS A 44 -18.81 -4.97 -16.32
CA LYS A 44 -18.16 -3.66 -16.05
C LYS A 44 -19.10 -2.65 -15.38
N SER A 45 -20.41 -2.72 -15.64
CA SER A 45 -21.44 -1.90 -14.98
C SER A 45 -21.50 -2.09 -13.47
N ASP A 46 -21.12 -3.29 -13.00
CA ASP A 46 -21.29 -3.72 -11.62
C ASP A 46 -20.04 -3.40 -10.76
N ILE A 47 -18.97 -2.91 -11.40
CA ILE A 47 -17.77 -2.37 -10.75
C ILE A 47 -18.07 -0.91 -10.35
N SER A 48 -17.57 -0.45 -9.20
CA SER A 48 -17.80 0.92 -8.74
C SER A 48 -17.36 1.97 -9.78
N VAL A 49 -18.09 3.10 -9.84
CA VAL A 49 -17.81 4.20 -10.78
C VAL A 49 -16.35 4.67 -10.68
N PHE A 50 -15.84 4.77 -9.45
CA PHE A 50 -14.45 5.15 -9.17
C PHE A 50 -13.45 4.17 -9.79
N MET A 51 -13.63 2.86 -9.55
CA MET A 51 -12.75 1.83 -10.11
C MET A 51 -12.78 1.79 -11.64
N ARG A 52 -13.95 2.05 -12.26
CA ARG A 52 -14.03 2.18 -13.73
C ARG A 52 -13.20 3.33 -14.27
N LYS A 53 -13.23 4.50 -13.60
CA LYS A 53 -12.44 5.65 -14.00
C LYS A 53 -10.95 5.35 -13.91
N SER A 54 -10.48 4.82 -12.77
CA SER A 54 -9.07 4.42 -12.61
C SER A 54 -8.63 3.37 -13.63
N LEU A 55 -9.49 2.38 -13.93
CA LEU A 55 -9.21 1.38 -14.97
C LEU A 55 -9.05 2.04 -16.35
N HIS A 56 -9.94 2.97 -16.70
CA HIS A 56 -9.85 3.69 -17.97
C HIS A 56 -8.58 4.54 -18.06
N ASP A 57 -8.21 5.23 -16.98
CA ASP A 57 -7.00 6.05 -16.93
C ASP A 57 -5.73 5.20 -17.12
N VAL A 58 -5.63 4.05 -16.44
CA VAL A 58 -4.50 3.11 -16.59
C VAL A 58 -4.48 2.51 -18.00
N LEU A 59 -5.62 2.08 -18.55
CA LEU A 59 -5.67 1.53 -19.91
C LEU A 59 -5.15 2.53 -20.94
N ARG A 60 -5.55 3.80 -20.82
CA ARG A 60 -5.09 4.88 -21.72
C ARG A 60 -3.59 5.13 -21.58
N GLU A 61 -3.03 5.02 -20.38
CA GLU A 61 -1.59 5.16 -20.16
C GLU A 61 -0.79 3.97 -20.73
N GLU A 62 -1.37 2.78 -20.71
CA GLU A 62 -0.80 1.56 -21.29
C GLU A 62 -0.96 1.46 -22.82
N GLU A 63 -1.87 2.24 -23.41
CA GLU A 63 -2.07 2.36 -24.86
C GLU A 63 -0.97 3.25 -25.49
N PHE A 64 0.26 2.74 -25.51
CA PHE A 64 1.37 3.46 -26.14
C PHE A 64 1.55 3.05 -27.62
N SER A 65 1.22 3.97 -28.53
CA SER A 65 1.41 3.84 -29.98
C SER A 65 2.43 4.87 -30.47
N GLY A 66 3.51 4.42 -31.11
CA GLY A 66 4.56 5.31 -31.61
C GLY A 66 5.71 4.56 -32.29
N PRO A 67 6.72 5.28 -32.83
CA PRO A 67 7.86 4.66 -33.50
C PRO A 67 8.61 3.68 -32.59
N ILE A 68 8.96 2.49 -33.09
CA ILE A 68 9.55 1.36 -32.34
C ILE A 68 10.78 1.76 -31.49
N ILE A 69 11.59 2.71 -31.97
CA ILE A 69 12.77 3.22 -31.26
C ILE A 69 12.37 4.04 -30.02
N GLY A 70 11.34 4.89 -30.15
CA GLY A 70 10.78 5.65 -29.02
C GLY A 70 10.18 4.72 -27.97
N VAL A 71 9.44 3.69 -28.41
CA VAL A 71 8.86 2.66 -27.54
C VAL A 71 9.96 1.89 -26.78
N ARG A 72 11.09 1.57 -27.42
CA ARG A 72 12.21 0.90 -26.73
C ARG A 72 12.74 1.75 -25.58
N LYS A 73 13.01 3.02 -25.87
CA LYS A 73 13.62 3.95 -24.90
C LYS A 73 12.69 4.18 -23.72
N SER A 74 11.39 4.38 -23.95
CA SER A 74 10.41 4.57 -22.88
C SER A 74 10.28 3.33 -21.97
N ILE A 75 10.24 2.12 -22.54
CA ILE A 75 10.23 0.87 -21.77
C ILE A 75 11.49 0.74 -20.90
N GLU A 76 12.66 1.10 -21.45
CA GLU A 76 13.93 1.03 -20.72
C GLU A 76 13.98 2.06 -19.57
N GLU A 77 13.54 3.29 -19.82
CA GLU A 77 13.46 4.34 -18.81
C GLU A 77 12.47 3.98 -17.70
N ARG A 78 11.27 3.51 -18.06
CA ARG A 78 10.26 3.01 -17.11
C ARG A 78 10.80 1.86 -16.27
N SER A 79 11.49 0.90 -16.88
CA SER A 79 12.11 -0.24 -16.18
C SER A 79 13.20 0.19 -15.20
N LYS A 80 14.04 1.17 -15.56
CA LYS A 80 15.07 1.72 -14.66
C LYS A 80 14.42 2.46 -13.50
N TYR A 81 13.43 3.30 -13.80
CA TYR A 81 12.72 4.07 -12.79
C TYR A 81 12.01 3.17 -11.77
N ALA A 82 11.27 2.16 -12.22
CA ALA A 82 10.61 1.19 -11.36
C ALA A 82 11.60 0.50 -10.40
N ALA A 83 12.77 0.06 -10.92
CA ALA A 83 13.81 -0.56 -10.10
C ALA A 83 14.41 0.40 -9.04
N VAL A 84 14.59 1.67 -9.39
CA VAL A 84 15.08 2.70 -8.44
C VAL A 84 14.04 2.96 -7.35
N VAL A 85 12.76 3.10 -7.71
CA VAL A 85 11.66 3.30 -6.76
C VAL A 85 11.54 2.11 -5.83
N ASP A 86 11.53 0.88 -6.36
CA ASP A 86 11.48 -0.35 -5.56
C ASP A 86 12.59 -0.41 -4.51
N LYS A 87 13.83 -0.07 -4.93
CA LYS A 87 14.99 -0.03 -4.04
C LYS A 87 14.86 1.05 -2.97
N ALA A 88 14.46 2.26 -3.35
CA ALA A 88 14.29 3.38 -2.44
C ALA A 88 13.22 3.08 -1.38
N VAL A 89 12.06 2.57 -1.79
CA VAL A 89 10.99 2.15 -0.89
C VAL A 89 11.47 1.06 0.06
N SER A 90 12.20 0.05 -0.43
CA SER A 90 12.70 -1.05 0.40
C SER A 90 13.69 -0.56 1.46
N LEU A 91 14.61 0.35 1.08
CA LEU A 91 15.57 0.95 2.01
C LEU A 91 14.88 1.82 3.07
N GLU A 92 13.89 2.61 2.66
CA GLU A 92 13.14 3.45 3.59
C GLU A 92 12.31 2.61 4.55
N ALA A 93 11.62 1.58 4.05
CA ALA A 93 10.87 0.65 4.89
C ALA A 93 11.78 -0.01 5.95
N PHE A 94 12.98 -0.45 5.57
CA PHE A 94 13.94 -1.03 6.53
C PHE A 94 14.33 -0.05 7.64
N LYS A 95 14.67 1.20 7.28
CA LYS A 95 15.00 2.25 8.27
C LYS A 95 13.83 2.55 9.20
N GLN A 96 12.62 2.64 8.66
CA GLN A 96 11.41 2.90 9.45
C GLN A 96 11.11 1.75 10.40
N THR A 97 11.29 0.49 9.99
CA THR A 97 11.15 -0.68 10.85
C THR A 97 12.14 -0.64 12.02
N GLU A 98 13.41 -0.31 11.77
CA GLU A 98 14.42 -0.19 12.82
C GLU A 98 14.06 0.90 13.85
N SER A 99 13.63 2.08 13.36
CA SER A 99 13.18 3.19 14.22
C SER A 99 12.00 2.78 15.11
N ARG A 100 11.01 2.06 14.55
CA ARG A 100 9.84 1.59 15.31
C ARG A 100 10.22 0.55 16.35
N PHE A 101 11.11 -0.37 16.01
CA PHE A 101 11.61 -1.35 16.95
C PHE A 101 12.25 -0.66 18.16
N LYS A 102 13.16 0.31 17.92
CA LYS A 102 13.75 1.13 18.99
C LYS A 102 12.70 1.85 19.84
N GLN A 103 11.64 2.39 19.24
CA GLN A 103 10.56 3.04 19.98
C GLN A 103 9.78 2.06 20.87
N ILE A 104 9.52 0.84 20.38
CA ILE A 104 8.84 -0.19 21.18
C ILE A 104 9.75 -0.65 22.32
N SER A 105 11.04 -0.91 22.06
CA SER A 105 12.01 -1.29 23.10
C SER A 105 12.05 -0.26 24.22
N ARG A 106 12.08 1.04 23.90
CA ARG A 106 12.02 2.12 24.91
C ARG A 106 10.74 2.10 25.74
N LEU A 107 9.58 1.81 25.12
CA LEU A 107 8.31 1.70 25.87
C LEU A 107 8.31 0.48 26.80
N VAL A 108 8.89 -0.63 26.35
CA VAL A 108 9.03 -1.84 27.19
C VAL A 108 9.98 -1.58 28.36
N GLU A 109 11.12 -0.91 28.14
CA GLU A 109 12.02 -0.48 29.21
C GLU A 109 11.34 0.47 30.21
N GLN A 110 10.46 1.35 29.74
CA GLN A 110 9.68 2.24 30.61
C GLN A 110 8.68 1.47 31.47
N ILE A 111 8.06 0.41 30.95
CA ILE A 111 7.18 -0.46 31.75
C ILE A 111 7.95 -1.09 32.91
N ASN A 112 9.18 -1.58 32.66
CA ASN A 112 10.00 -2.20 33.70
C ASN A 112 10.45 -1.23 34.80
N LYS A 113 10.41 0.09 34.55
CA LYS A 113 10.77 1.14 35.50
C LYS A 113 9.55 1.80 36.17
N ALA A 114 8.34 1.55 35.66
CA ALA A 114 7.13 2.15 36.20
C ALA A 114 6.72 1.39 37.46
N GLU A 115 6.55 2.11 38.56
CA GLU A 115 6.15 1.55 39.85
C GLU A 115 4.62 1.57 40.04
N ASP A 116 3.92 2.42 39.29
CA ASP A 116 2.48 2.61 39.40
C ASP A 116 1.69 1.85 38.31
N LEU A 117 0.61 1.18 38.73
CA LEU A 117 -0.27 0.41 37.85
C LEU A 117 -0.89 1.28 36.72
N LYS A 118 -1.11 2.56 36.99
CA LYS A 118 -1.70 3.50 36.02
C LYS A 118 -0.74 3.77 34.85
N SER A 119 0.53 4.09 35.12
CA SER A 119 1.51 4.29 34.04
C SER A 119 1.77 3.01 33.25
N ILE A 120 1.79 1.84 33.89
CA ILE A 120 1.91 0.55 33.17
C ILE A 120 0.75 0.36 32.20
N THR A 121 -0.49 0.58 32.64
CA THR A 121 -1.67 0.41 31.77
C THR A 121 -1.70 1.40 30.60
N GLU A 122 -1.27 2.64 30.81
CA GLU A 122 -1.10 3.63 29.74
C GLU A 122 -0.02 3.21 28.73
N LEU A 123 1.15 2.77 29.20
CA LEU A 123 2.23 2.28 28.34
C LEU A 123 1.80 1.05 27.54
N GLN A 124 1.06 0.11 28.16
CA GLN A 124 0.49 -1.04 27.47
C GLN A 124 -0.51 -0.62 26.38
N ALA A 125 -1.39 0.35 26.65
CA ALA A 125 -2.32 0.88 25.66
C ALA A 125 -1.56 1.52 24.48
N ARG A 126 -0.49 2.27 24.77
CA ARG A 126 0.36 2.88 23.75
C ARG A 126 1.10 1.86 22.90
N ILE A 127 1.61 0.78 23.50
CA ILE A 127 2.23 -0.34 22.77
C ILE A 127 1.21 -1.00 21.85
N LYS A 128 -0.01 -1.30 22.35
CA LYS A 128 -1.09 -1.85 21.52
C LYS A 128 -1.43 -0.95 20.33
N GLY A 129 -1.53 0.35 20.55
CA GLY A 129 -1.71 1.34 19.47
C GLY A 129 -0.59 1.29 18.43
N LYS A 130 0.68 1.26 18.87
CA LYS A 130 1.83 1.15 17.96
C LYS A 130 1.85 -0.17 17.18
N LEU A 131 1.47 -1.28 17.79
CA LEU A 131 1.35 -2.58 17.11
C LEU A 131 0.29 -2.54 16.01
N ALA A 132 -0.87 -1.93 16.27
CA ALA A 132 -1.90 -1.73 15.24
C ALA A 132 -1.42 -0.84 14.08
N MET A 133 -0.66 0.23 14.38
CA MET A 133 -0.03 1.07 13.35
C MET A 133 0.98 0.28 12.51
N ILE A 134 1.79 -0.58 13.13
CA ILE A 134 2.74 -1.46 12.42
C ILE A 134 2.01 -2.43 11.50
N GLN A 135 0.92 -3.03 11.97
CA GLN A 135 0.09 -3.91 11.13
C GLN A 135 -0.47 -3.16 9.91
N ASN A 136 -0.99 -1.94 10.11
CA ASN A 136 -1.47 -1.11 9.01
C ASN A 136 -0.36 -0.82 7.99
N GLU A 137 0.85 -0.52 8.46
CA GLU A 137 1.98 -0.27 7.57
C GLU A 137 2.46 -1.52 6.83
N ALA A 138 2.49 -2.67 7.49
CA ALA A 138 2.81 -3.94 6.86
C ALA A 138 1.83 -4.22 5.70
N THR A 139 0.54 -3.97 5.90
CA THR A 139 -0.48 -4.07 4.85
C THR A 139 -0.20 -3.08 3.70
N LYS A 140 0.17 -1.84 4.00
CA LYS A 140 0.55 -0.86 2.96
C LYS A 140 1.78 -1.28 2.17
N LEU A 141 2.82 -1.80 2.83
CA LEU A 141 4.03 -2.31 2.16
C LEU A 141 3.72 -3.52 1.28
N GLN A 142 2.83 -4.42 1.72
CA GLN A 142 2.33 -5.52 0.88
C GLN A 142 1.61 -4.98 -0.37
N MET A 143 0.76 -3.95 -0.22
CA MET A 143 0.10 -3.29 -1.37
C MET A 143 1.12 -2.68 -2.34
N VAL A 144 2.18 -2.03 -1.83
CA VAL A 144 3.25 -1.49 -2.68
C VAL A 144 4.01 -2.61 -3.40
N ALA A 145 4.27 -3.74 -2.75
CA ALA A 145 4.87 -4.90 -3.39
C ALA A 145 3.99 -5.48 -4.51
N TYR A 146 2.67 -5.52 -4.32
CA TYR A 146 1.73 -5.90 -5.39
C TYR A 146 1.76 -4.93 -6.57
N LEU A 147 1.81 -3.61 -6.31
CA LEU A 147 1.95 -2.58 -7.36
C LEU A 147 3.26 -2.72 -8.14
N SER A 148 4.38 -2.95 -7.44
CA SER A 148 5.68 -3.21 -8.05
C SER A 148 5.66 -4.44 -8.96
N ASN A 149 5.03 -5.53 -8.52
CA ASN A 149 4.87 -6.73 -9.34
C ASN A 149 3.98 -6.48 -10.56
N ALA A 150 2.87 -5.77 -10.41
CA ALA A 150 2.00 -5.40 -11.52
C ALA A 150 2.74 -4.52 -12.56
N GLU A 151 3.51 -3.54 -12.10
CA GLU A 151 4.35 -2.68 -12.94
C GLU A 151 5.36 -3.50 -13.77
N ARG A 152 6.05 -4.45 -13.15
CA ARG A 152 6.97 -5.37 -13.85
C ARG A 152 6.25 -6.22 -14.90
N MET A 153 5.03 -6.69 -14.60
CA MET A 153 4.21 -7.43 -15.56
C MET A 153 3.81 -6.57 -16.76
N LEU A 154 3.41 -5.32 -16.54
CA LEU A 154 3.07 -4.37 -17.61
C LEU A 154 4.28 -4.07 -18.50
N ILE A 155 5.45 -3.79 -17.91
CA ILE A 155 6.71 -3.60 -18.64
C ILE A 155 7.03 -4.83 -19.51
N ASN A 156 6.88 -6.04 -18.97
CA ASN A 156 7.12 -7.27 -19.71
C ASN A 156 6.12 -7.47 -20.86
N GLN A 157 4.84 -7.15 -20.63
CA GLN A 157 3.83 -7.17 -21.68
C GLN A 157 4.15 -6.19 -22.81
N GLN A 158 4.61 -4.98 -22.49
CA GLN A 158 5.03 -4.00 -23.49
C GLN A 158 6.27 -4.47 -24.28
N LYS A 159 7.26 -5.07 -23.61
CA LYS A 159 8.42 -5.69 -24.27
C LYS A 159 7.99 -6.78 -25.25
N HIS A 160 7.05 -7.64 -24.84
CA HIS A 160 6.53 -8.71 -25.68
C HIS A 160 5.76 -8.18 -26.89
N LYS A 161 4.82 -7.25 -26.69
CA LYS A 161 4.08 -6.58 -27.78
C LYS A 161 5.04 -5.96 -28.79
N ARG A 162 6.04 -5.20 -28.32
CA ARG A 162 7.07 -4.61 -29.18
C ARG A 162 7.84 -5.68 -29.97
N SER A 163 8.19 -6.80 -29.35
CA SER A 163 8.88 -7.90 -30.04
C SER A 163 8.02 -8.47 -31.17
N LEU A 164 6.73 -8.65 -30.95
CA LEU A 164 5.80 -9.11 -31.99
C LEU A 164 5.68 -8.09 -33.13
N GLU A 165 5.62 -6.79 -32.82
CA GLU A 165 5.59 -5.74 -33.85
C GLU A 165 6.85 -5.73 -34.72
N ILE A 166 8.03 -5.97 -34.14
CA ILE A 166 9.29 -6.07 -34.89
C ILE A 166 9.27 -7.28 -35.84
N LEU A 167 8.66 -8.40 -35.42
CA LEU A 167 8.56 -9.64 -36.19
C LEU A 167 7.36 -9.68 -37.14
N ASN A 168 6.52 -8.65 -37.13
CA ASN A 168 5.34 -8.56 -37.99
C ASN A 168 5.78 -8.56 -39.46
N SER A 169 5.13 -9.37 -40.30
CA SER A 169 5.48 -9.53 -41.73
C SER A 169 5.40 -8.24 -42.53
N LYS A 170 4.66 -7.23 -42.05
CA LYS A 170 4.61 -5.88 -42.64
C LYS A 170 5.86 -5.05 -42.37
N ASN A 171 6.68 -5.41 -41.38
CA ASN A 171 7.96 -4.78 -41.07
C ASN A 171 9.11 -5.49 -41.80
N ALA A 172 9.32 -5.15 -43.08
CA ALA A 172 10.38 -5.71 -43.92
C ALA A 172 11.78 -5.09 -43.69
N LYS A 173 11.93 -4.15 -42.75
CA LYS A 173 13.20 -3.48 -42.46
C LYS A 173 13.92 -4.20 -41.32
N MET A 174 15.19 -4.57 -41.54
CA MET A 174 16.04 -5.16 -40.50
C MET A 174 16.16 -4.21 -39.30
N PRO A 175 15.95 -4.69 -38.06
CA PRO A 175 16.10 -3.85 -36.88
C PRO A 175 17.56 -3.40 -36.69
N VAL A 176 17.77 -2.13 -36.31
CA VAL A 176 19.10 -1.59 -36.05
C VAL A 176 19.66 -2.21 -34.77
N ILE A 177 20.71 -3.03 -34.90
CA ILE A 177 21.45 -3.60 -33.78
C ILE A 177 22.48 -2.55 -33.33
N ARG A 178 22.33 -2.01 -32.11
CA ARG A 178 23.42 -1.25 -31.48
C ARG A 178 24.36 -2.25 -30.80
N SER A 179 25.59 -2.35 -31.28
CA SER A 179 26.66 -3.02 -30.54
C SER A 179 26.90 -2.25 -29.23
N ILE A 180 26.77 -2.94 -28.10
CA ILE A 180 27.23 -2.41 -26.82
C ILE A 180 28.76 -2.40 -26.92
N ARG A 181 29.38 -1.22 -26.80
CA ARG A 181 30.83 -1.04 -26.75
C ARG A 181 31.23 -0.74 -25.32
#